data_AF-A0A815E143-F1
#
_entry.id   AF-A0A815E143-F1
#
_cell.length_a   1.000
_cell.length_b   1.000
_cell.length_c   1.000
_cell.angle_alpha   90.00
_cell.angle_beta   90.00
_cell.angle_gamma   90.00
#
_symmetry.space_group_name_H-M   'P 1'
#
loop_
_entity.id
_entity.type
_entity.pdbx_description
1 polymer ?
#
loop_
_entity_poly.entity_id
_entity_poly.type
_entity_poly.pdbx_seq_one_letter_code
_entity_poly.pdbx_strand_id
1 'polypeptide(L)'
;MKWFSLLINLLIDMDETNESSKQDWILKVKKLYKNDEKRLRQIAEIENNYNSLQAVTLYTRDMFVYDLLNTMCRQRNIEWIVSFRFLIVDLYRQLRYEQQQQQESSTTIFYRGQLMSHDEVDFLQKETAFNHCNAIHY
;
A
#
# COMPACT_ATOMS: atom_id res chain seq x y z
N MET A 1 -12.86 -4.98 -8.84
CA MET A 1 -12.00 -4.26 -7.87
C MET A 1 -12.71 -3.81 -6.57
N LYS A 2 -13.84 -4.41 -6.13
CA LYS A 2 -14.57 -3.98 -4.91
C LYS A 2 -14.06 -4.58 -3.58
N TRP A 3 -13.36 -5.71 -3.62
CA TRP A 3 -13.00 -6.47 -2.42
C TRP A 3 -11.99 -5.73 -1.51
N PHE A 4 -11.06 -4.96 -2.08
CA PHE A 4 -10.03 -4.26 -1.32
C PHE A 4 -10.60 -3.08 -0.53
N SER A 5 -11.55 -2.35 -1.11
CA SER A 5 -12.27 -1.27 -0.41
C SER A 5 -13.10 -1.82 0.76
N LEU A 6 -13.74 -2.98 0.59
CA LEU A 6 -14.46 -3.66 1.69
C LEU A 6 -13.50 -4.11 2.79
N LEU A 7 -12.34 -4.65 2.41
CA LEU A 7 -11.31 -5.06 3.36
C LEU A 7 -10.79 -3.86 4.17
N ILE A 8 -10.48 -2.74 3.51
CA ILE A 8 -10.03 -1.52 4.20
C ILE A 8 -11.08 -1.05 5.20
N ASN A 9 -12.36 -0.98 4.80
CA ASN A 9 -13.43 -0.57 5.71
C ASN A 9 -13.53 -1.50 6.92
N LEU A 10 -13.48 -2.81 6.69
CA LEU A 10 -13.48 -3.80 7.77
C LEU A 10 -12.27 -3.59 8.71
N LEU A 11 -11.08 -3.35 8.17
CA LEU A 11 -9.89 -3.09 8.98
C LEU A 11 -10.00 -1.81 9.82
N ILE A 12 -10.68 -0.79 9.32
CA ILE A 12 -10.94 0.47 10.03
C ILE A 12 -11.97 0.26 11.15
N ASP A 13 -12.99 -0.55 10.90
CA ASP A 13 -14.07 -0.84 11.87
C ASP A 13 -13.60 -1.76 13.01
N MET A 14 -12.48 -2.47 12.84
CA MET A 14 -11.83 -3.24 13.89
C MET A 14 -11.15 -2.27 14.88
N ASP A 15 -11.90 -1.82 15.88
CA ASP A 15 -11.52 -0.88 16.95
C ASP A 15 -10.49 -1.46 17.96
N GLU A 16 -9.65 -2.39 17.52
CA GLU A 16 -8.60 -2.95 18.38
C GLU A 16 -7.40 -2.02 18.43
N THR A 17 -7.03 -1.63 19.66
CA THR A 17 -5.87 -0.81 20.00
C THR A 17 -4.66 -1.12 19.09
N ASN A 18 -4.22 -0.11 18.33
CA ASN A 18 -3.08 -0.15 17.40
C ASN A 18 -1.81 -0.79 17.99
N GLU A 19 -1.65 -0.78 19.31
CA GLU A 19 -0.46 -1.29 19.99
C GLU A 19 -0.35 -2.83 19.96
N SER A 20 -1.45 -3.55 20.23
CA SER A 20 -1.46 -5.02 20.21
C SER A 20 -1.13 -5.56 18.81
N SER A 21 -1.76 -4.97 17.80
CA SER A 21 -1.54 -5.31 16.39
C SER A 21 -0.14 -4.98 15.90
N LYS A 22 0.46 -3.88 16.37
CA LYS A 22 1.86 -3.54 16.13
C LYS A 22 2.79 -4.60 16.75
N GLN A 23 2.55 -5.02 17.99
CA GLN A 23 3.38 -6.04 18.66
C GLN A 23 3.32 -7.40 17.95
N ASP A 24 2.13 -7.85 17.57
CA ASP A 24 1.94 -9.07 16.77
C ASP A 24 2.72 -9.01 15.45
N TRP A 25 2.62 -7.86 14.76
CA TRP A 25 3.35 -7.62 13.54
C TRP A 25 4.87 -7.67 13.75
N ILE A 26 5.39 -6.98 14.77
CA ILE A 26 6.82 -6.97 15.12
C ILE A 26 7.33 -8.39 15.37
N LEU A 27 6.60 -9.20 16.15
CA LEU A 27 6.97 -10.59 16.40
C LEU A 27 7.01 -11.41 15.10
N LYS A 28 6.05 -11.19 14.20
CA LYS A 28 5.96 -11.87 12.92
C LYS A 28 7.11 -11.48 11.97
N VAL A 29 7.45 -10.20 11.87
CA VAL A 29 8.55 -9.74 11.01
C VAL A 29 9.93 -10.08 11.58
N LYS A 30 10.11 -10.08 12.91
CA LYS A 30 11.35 -10.58 13.56
C LYS A 30 11.60 -12.04 13.19
N LYS A 31 10.55 -12.88 13.18
CA LYS A 31 10.65 -14.28 12.74
C LYS A 31 10.99 -14.41 11.26
N LEU A 32 10.38 -13.60 10.41
CA LEU A 32 10.62 -13.60 8.96
C LEU A 32 12.08 -13.22 8.61
N TYR A 33 12.64 -12.25 9.33
CA TYR A 33 13.96 -11.67 9.08
C TYR A 33 15.02 -12.03 10.12
N LYS A 34 14.87 -13.18 10.79
CA LYS A 34 15.75 -13.61 11.89
C LYS A 34 17.26 -13.63 11.59
N ASN A 35 17.63 -13.71 10.31
CA ASN A 35 19.03 -13.76 9.86
C ASN A 35 19.47 -12.49 9.11
N ASP A 36 18.64 -11.44 9.11
CA ASP A 36 18.88 -10.20 8.38
C ASP A 36 19.08 -9.04 9.37
N GLU A 37 20.32 -8.85 9.81
CA GLU A 37 20.73 -7.82 10.77
C GLU A 37 20.36 -6.39 10.36
N LYS A 38 20.27 -6.12 9.05
CA LYS A 38 19.83 -4.80 8.56
C LYS A 38 18.34 -4.62 8.87
N ARG A 39 17.51 -5.60 8.51
CA ARG A 39 16.07 -5.54 8.76
C ARG A 39 15.75 -5.63 10.25
N LEU A 40 16.46 -6.42 11.04
CA LEU A 40 16.27 -6.48 12.50
C LEU A 40 16.49 -5.10 13.16
N ARG A 41 17.50 -4.34 12.74
CA ARG A 41 17.70 -2.95 13.20
C ARG A 41 16.56 -2.02 12.81
N GLN A 42 16.08 -2.11 11.57
CA GLN A 42 14.92 -1.35 11.12
C GLN A 42 13.66 -1.70 11.93
N ILE A 43 13.45 -2.99 12.25
CA ILE A 43 12.32 -3.44 13.07
C ILE A 43 12.42 -2.86 14.49
N ALA A 44 13.60 -2.86 15.11
CA ALA A 44 13.80 -2.27 16.42
C ALA A 44 13.58 -0.75 16.41
N GLU A 45 13.96 -0.05 15.33
CA GLU A 45 13.67 1.38 15.15
C GLU A 45 12.16 1.63 15.11
N ILE A 46 11.41 0.80 14.37
CA ILE A 46 9.94 0.90 14.27
C ILE A 46 9.30 0.63 15.64
N GLU A 47 9.74 -0.42 16.34
CA GLU A 47 9.19 -0.81 17.64
C GLU A 47 9.26 0.32 18.67
N ASN A 48 10.38 1.04 18.71
CA ASN A 48 10.63 2.08 19.72
C ASN A 48 10.15 3.48 19.32
N ASN A 49 10.13 3.80 18.02
CA ASN A 49 9.93 5.18 17.57
C ASN A 49 8.62 5.41 16.80
N TYR A 50 7.92 4.35 16.37
CA TYR A 50 6.73 4.49 15.55
C TYR A 50 5.58 5.19 16.29
N ASN A 51 5.02 6.20 15.66
CA ASN A 51 3.74 6.80 15.99
C ASN A 51 2.84 6.90 14.75
N SER A 52 1.52 7.02 14.96
CA SER A 52 0.54 7.03 13.88
C SER A 52 0.69 8.22 12.91
N LEU A 53 1.27 9.34 13.34
CA LEU A 53 1.54 10.51 12.49
C LEU A 53 2.71 10.27 11.52
N GLN A 54 3.53 9.25 11.76
CA GLN A 54 4.66 8.87 10.94
C GLN A 54 4.34 7.74 9.95
N ALA A 55 3.09 7.31 9.83
CA ALA A 55 2.71 6.18 8.98
C ALA A 55 3.14 6.35 7.51
N VAL A 56 2.89 7.52 6.91
CA VAL A 56 3.33 7.85 5.54
C VAL A 56 4.86 7.84 5.44
N THR A 57 5.56 8.36 6.44
CA THR A 57 7.04 8.35 6.47
C THR A 57 7.57 6.93 6.54
N LEU A 58 6.99 6.06 7.39
CA LEU A 58 7.37 4.66 7.49
C LEU A 58 7.14 3.91 6.17
N TYR A 59 6.04 4.21 5.48
CA TYR A 59 5.69 3.57 4.21
C TYR A 59 6.54 4.06 3.01
N THR A 60 7.06 5.29 3.06
CA THR A 60 7.83 5.88 1.94
C THR A 60 9.34 5.83 2.13
N ARG A 61 9.81 5.67 3.36
CA ARG A 61 11.24 5.54 3.67
C ARG A 61 11.81 4.24 3.10
N ASP A 62 13.10 4.26 2.75
CA ASP A 62 13.84 3.08 2.25
C ASP A 62 14.02 2.01 3.35
N MET A 63 12.93 1.29 3.61
CA MET A 63 12.84 0.16 4.51
C MET A 63 12.05 -0.97 3.85
N PHE A 64 12.15 -2.17 4.43
CA PHE A 64 11.42 -3.35 3.94
C PHE A 64 9.89 -3.23 3.98
N VAL A 65 9.33 -2.23 4.68
CA VAL A 65 7.89 -2.12 4.96
C VAL A 65 7.08 -1.92 3.68
N TYR A 66 7.52 -1.00 2.80
CA TYR A 66 6.87 -0.75 1.52
C TYR A 66 6.78 -2.02 0.68
N ASP A 67 7.92 -2.68 0.49
CA ASP A 67 8.02 -3.88 -0.36
C ASP A 67 7.20 -5.03 0.22
N LEU A 68 7.28 -5.23 1.54
CA LEU A 68 6.59 -6.32 2.23
C LEU A 68 5.07 -6.12 2.15
N LEU A 69 4.56 -4.95 2.52
CA LEU A 69 3.13 -4.66 2.49
C LEU A 69 2.57 -4.79 1.06
N ASN A 70 3.23 -4.18 0.07
CA ASN A 70 2.77 -4.26 -1.31
C ASN A 70 2.83 -5.67 -1.89
N THR A 71 3.83 -6.47 -1.51
CA THR A 71 3.92 -7.87 -1.93
C THR A 71 2.77 -8.69 -1.34
N MET A 72 2.47 -8.51 -0.05
CA MET A 72 1.36 -9.21 0.60
C MET A 72 0.00 -8.81 0.00
N CYS A 73 -0.19 -7.53 -0.34
CA CYS A 73 -1.38 -7.05 -1.04
C CYS A 73 -1.51 -7.67 -2.44
N ARG A 74 -0.43 -7.72 -3.23
CA ARG A 74 -0.44 -8.35 -4.57
C ARG A 74 -0.77 -9.84 -4.51
N GLN A 75 -0.23 -10.54 -3.51
CA GLN A 75 -0.48 -11.95 -3.26
C GLN A 75 -1.83 -12.22 -2.57
N ARG A 76 -2.56 -11.17 -2.17
CA ARG A 76 -3.80 -11.26 -1.38
C ARG A 76 -3.64 -12.08 -0.10
N ASN A 77 -2.48 -11.97 0.55
CA ASN A 77 -2.21 -12.68 1.78
C ASN A 77 -2.95 -12.01 2.95
N ILE A 78 -4.20 -12.45 3.19
CA ILE A 78 -5.12 -11.82 4.16
C ILE A 78 -4.51 -11.82 5.57
N GLU A 79 -3.88 -12.91 5.99
CA GLU A 79 -3.26 -13.02 7.31
C GLU A 79 -2.18 -11.95 7.53
N TRP A 80 -1.35 -11.71 6.51
CA TRP A 80 -0.36 -10.63 6.57
C TRP A 80 -1.03 -9.26 6.50
N ILE A 81 -2.00 -9.05 5.61
CA ILE A 81 -2.70 -7.76 5.49
C ILE A 81 -3.37 -7.37 6.82
N VAL A 82 -4.02 -8.31 7.52
CA VAL A 82 -4.61 -8.09 8.85
C VAL A 82 -3.54 -7.81 9.91
N SER A 83 -2.37 -8.46 9.84
CA SER A 83 -1.25 -8.12 10.75
C SER A 83 -0.73 -6.70 10.52
N PHE A 84 -0.82 -6.18 9.30
CA PHE A 84 -0.46 -4.80 8.95
C PHE A 84 -1.56 -3.78 9.29
N ARG A 85 -2.64 -4.18 9.99
CA ARG A 85 -3.81 -3.31 10.23
C ARG A 85 -3.45 -1.95 10.86
N PHE A 86 -2.56 -1.93 11.86
CA PHE A 86 -2.14 -0.68 12.51
C PHE A 86 -1.61 0.34 11.49
N LEU A 87 -0.73 -0.11 10.59
CA LEU A 87 -0.10 0.73 9.60
C LEU A 87 -1.08 1.12 8.48
N ILE A 88 -1.92 0.18 8.02
CA ILE A 88 -2.90 0.45 6.95
C ILE A 88 -3.94 1.47 7.42
N VAL A 89 -4.43 1.33 8.65
CA VAL A 89 -5.40 2.25 9.24
C VAL A 89 -4.79 3.63 9.44
N ASP A 90 -3.57 3.70 9.97
CA ASP A 90 -2.87 4.99 10.16
C ASP A 90 -2.56 5.66 8.82
N LEU A 91 -2.11 4.91 7.80
CA LEU A 91 -1.92 5.40 6.44
C LEU A 91 -3.21 5.95 5.84
N TYR A 92 -4.32 5.22 5.98
CA TYR A 92 -5.61 5.67 5.48
C TYR A 92 -6.04 6.99 6.13
N ARG A 93 -5.94 7.09 7.45
CA ARG A 93 -6.29 8.30 8.21
C ARG A 93 -5.41 9.49 7.80
N GLN A 94 -4.09 9.29 7.70
CA GLN A 94 -3.16 10.34 7.30
C GLN A 94 -3.40 10.79 5.85
N LEU A 95 -3.55 9.87 4.90
CA LEU A 95 -3.82 10.22 3.51
C LEU A 95 -5.16 10.92 3.33
N ARG A 96 -6.19 10.53 4.08
CA ARG A 96 -7.49 11.22 4.08
C ARG A 96 -7.38 12.64 4.63
N TYR A 97 -6.62 12.83 5.70
CA TYR A 97 -6.36 14.15 6.26
C TYR A 97 -5.66 15.04 5.23
N GLU A 98 -4.56 14.57 4.62
CA GLU A 98 -3.84 15.32 3.58
C GLU A 98 -4.72 15.62 2.35
N GLN A 99 -5.56 14.65 1.95
CA GLN A 99 -6.52 14.84 0.86
C GLN A 99 -7.54 15.94 1.18
N GLN A 100 -8.04 16.02 2.41
CA GLN A 100 -8.98 17.07 2.82
C GLN A 100 -8.34 18.47 2.86
N GLN A 101 -7.02 18.54 3.13
CA GLN A 101 -6.28 19.80 3.12
C GLN A 101 -5.96 20.28 1.70
N GLN A 102 -5.88 19.37 0.72
CA GLN A 102 -5.82 19.73 -0.69
C GLN A 102 -7.18 20.28 -1.13
N GLN A 103 -7.26 21.59 -1.40
CA GLN A 103 -8.47 22.24 -1.94
C GLN A 103 -9.00 21.46 -3.15
N GLU A 104 -10.29 21.12 -3.13
CA GLU A 104 -11.01 20.22 -4.06
C GLU A 104 -11.01 20.64 -5.55
N SER A 105 -10.31 21.69 -5.95
CA SER A 105 -10.61 22.45 -7.15
C SER A 105 -9.70 22.19 -8.37
N SER A 106 -8.86 21.14 -8.37
CA SER A 106 -8.15 20.78 -9.60
C SER A 106 -7.97 19.28 -9.81
N THR A 107 -8.43 18.80 -10.97
CA THR A 107 -8.08 17.48 -11.48
C THR A 107 -6.56 17.40 -11.58
N THR A 108 -5.94 16.57 -10.76
CA THR A 108 -4.49 16.36 -10.80
C THR A 108 -4.17 15.15 -11.66
N ILE A 109 -3.31 15.33 -12.65
CA ILE A 109 -2.83 14.25 -13.53
C ILE A 109 -1.55 13.69 -12.93
N PHE A 110 -1.52 12.36 -12.74
CA PHE A 110 -0.35 11.64 -12.27
C PHE A 110 0.13 10.66 -13.33
N TYR A 111 1.44 10.40 -13.35
CA TYR A 111 2.05 9.42 -14.23
C TYR A 111 2.71 8.32 -13.39
N ARG A 112 2.57 7.07 -13.83
CA ARG A 112 3.25 5.92 -13.25
C ARG A 112 3.86 5.09 -14.37
N GLY A 113 5.18 4.91 -14.32
CA GLY A 113 5.86 3.98 -15.20
C GLY A 113 5.44 2.54 -14.91
N GLN A 114 5.15 1.79 -15.96
CA GLN A 114 4.88 0.36 -15.89
C GLN A 114 5.89 -0.37 -16.77
N LEU A 115 6.62 -1.33 -16.19
CA LEU A 115 7.46 -2.22 -16.97
C LEU A 115 6.55 -3.10 -17.82
N MET A 116 6.82 -3.15 -19.13
CA MET A 116 6.07 -3.94 -20.10
C MET A 116 7.04 -4.57 -21.09
N SER A 117 6.70 -5.77 -21.54
CA SER A 117 7.34 -6.43 -22.67
C SER A 117 6.96 -5.75 -23.99
N HIS A 118 7.75 -5.97 -25.04
CA HIS A 118 7.43 -5.48 -26.38
C HIS A 118 6.08 -6.03 -26.89
N ASP A 119 5.78 -7.31 -26.60
CA ASP A 119 4.52 -7.94 -27.01
C ASP A 119 3.30 -7.28 -26.36
N GLU A 120 3.40 -6.91 -25.08
CA GLU A 120 2.33 -6.19 -24.37
C GLU A 120 2.11 -4.78 -24.95
N VAL A 121 3.19 -4.10 -25.35
CA VAL A 121 3.10 -2.78 -25.99
C VAL A 121 2.42 -2.91 -27.36
N ASP A 122 2.81 -3.87 -28.18
CA ASP A 122 2.21 -4.11 -29.50
C ASP A 122 0.73 -4.48 -29.41
N PHE A 123 0.37 -5.28 -28.39
CA PHE A 123 -1.02 -5.59 -28.09
C PHE A 123 -1.82 -4.34 -27.74
N LEU A 124 -1.32 -3.50 -26.82
CA LEU A 124 -1.99 -2.27 -26.41
C LEU A 124 -2.12 -1.26 -27.56
N GLN A 125 -1.12 -1.16 -28.44
CA GLN A 125 -1.16 -0.30 -29.62
C GLN A 125 -2.25 -0.75 -30.61
N LYS A 126 -2.42 -2.07 -30.80
CA LYS A 126 -3.49 -2.61 -31.66
C LYS A 126 -4.86 -2.36 -31.07
N GLU A 127 -5.05 -2.58 -29.77
CA GLU A 127 -6.31 -2.31 -29.07
C GLU A 127 -6.68 -0.82 -29.08
N THR A 128 -5.71 0.06 -28.83
CA THR A 128 -5.95 1.52 -28.85
C THR A 128 -6.23 2.04 -30.26
N ALA A 129 -5.56 1.52 -31.30
CA ALA A 129 -5.85 1.83 -32.70
C ALA A 129 -7.23 1.32 -33.16
N PHE A 130 -7.64 0.13 -32.71
CA PHE A 130 -8.96 -0.44 -33.03
C PHE A 130 -10.10 0.39 -32.42
N ASN A 131 -9.90 0.92 -31.22
CA ASN A 131 -10.87 1.79 -30.54
C ASN A 131 -10.98 3.18 -31.19
N HIS A 132 -9.92 3.69 -31.84
CA HIS A 132 -9.99 4.95 -32.58
C HIS A 132 -10.80 4.82 -33.90
N CYS A 133 -10.75 3.67 -34.58
CA CYS A 133 -11.58 3.40 -35.76
C CYS A 133 -13.06 3.22 -35.45
N ASN A 134 -13.43 2.71 -34.27
CA ASN A 134 -14.83 2.52 -33.88
C ASN A 134 -15.49 3.77 -33.27
N ALA A 135 -14.73 4.83 -32.96
CA ALA A 135 -15.24 6.07 -32.40
C ALA A 135 -15.69 7.12 -33.45
N ILE A 136 -15.56 6.82 -34.75
CA ILE A 136 -15.94 7.74 -35.84
C ILE A 136 -17.34 7.40 -36.42
N HIS A 137 -18.08 6.47 -35.81
CA HIS A 137 -19.36 5.98 -36.36
C HIS A 137 -20.58 6.00 -35.43
N TYR A 138 -20.63 6.86 -34.41
CA TYR A 138 -21.89 7.19 -33.73
C TYR A 138 -22.01 8.68 -33.42
#